data_AF-A0A7Y3AFU9-F1
#
_entry.id   AF-A0A7Y3AFU9-F1
#
_cell.length_a   1.000
_cell.length_b   1.000
_cell.length_c   1.000
_cell.angle_alpha   90.00
_cell.angle_beta   90.00
_cell.angle_gamma   90.00
#
_symmetry.space_group_name_H-M   'P 1'
#
loop_
_entity.id
_entity.type
_entity.pdbx_description
1 polymer ?
#
loop_
_entity_poly.entity_id
_entity_poly.type
_entity_poly.pdbx_seq_one_letter_code
_entity_poly.pdbx_strand_id
1 'polypeptide(L)'
;MKQSQLVKRPWCPFCGQKVERPIDLPNRKLREFTAGRCSCGAVYSCDATGHNVGAAIVETLVHACGDDGDLAWELMPEDDYLTGRIENYDEETHQVVDMKQLDGRAVRGVLYFVRLHKEMTEIAERLKKNKQAQVQQSADAGSFAPPPVEPAPAKDRKKIRATKNLVKQLIEEEDEDRLVALCLDDKKTLRLMQRQLYDPIEENRWKTAWLIGKVTSRVATRDPGQVSQLVHRLFEACSDSAATPWGMIETIGSVVAQRPDIFGAFAKHLLGFVAEDSTRVQVVWALAEIAAKRPDLVRETPFFSMFQFLNHPEAAVRGQMARLLGRISATEATMQLMGLHDDNDELIIWEQGVPVQTTVAEQASRAINNIQGNKAK
;
A
#
# COMPACT_ATOMS: atom_id res chain seq x y z
N MET A 1 -15.69 -9.41 -51.11
CA MET A 1 -14.79 -10.41 -50.49
C MET A 1 -14.34 -9.87 -49.14
N LYS A 2 -14.77 -10.48 -48.03
CA LYS A 2 -14.23 -10.16 -46.70
C LYS A 2 -12.76 -10.57 -46.71
N GLN A 3 -11.83 -9.61 -46.66
CA GLN A 3 -10.43 -9.93 -46.40
C GLN A 3 -10.38 -10.67 -45.07
N SER A 4 -10.00 -11.94 -45.10
CA SER A 4 -9.65 -12.69 -43.90
C SER A 4 -8.49 -11.95 -43.23
N GLN A 5 -8.77 -11.20 -42.17
CA GLN A 5 -7.74 -10.56 -41.36
C GLN A 5 -6.85 -11.68 -40.81
N LEU A 6 -5.60 -11.73 -41.29
CA LEU A 6 -4.58 -12.62 -40.78
C LEU A 6 -4.33 -12.25 -39.32
N VAL A 7 -4.73 -13.13 -38.40
CA VAL A 7 -4.52 -12.97 -36.96
C VAL A 7 -3.02 -13.03 -36.67
N LYS A 8 -2.39 -11.87 -36.45
CA LYS A 8 -1.00 -11.79 -36.00
C LYS A 8 -0.97 -11.86 -34.48
N ARG A 9 -0.46 -12.98 -33.95
CA ARG A 9 -0.22 -13.10 -32.50
C ARG A 9 1.01 -12.29 -32.10
N PRO A 10 1.00 -11.65 -30.91
CA PRO A 10 2.17 -10.93 -30.42
C PRO A 10 3.36 -11.87 -30.19
N TRP A 11 4.56 -11.33 -30.33
CA TRP A 11 5.83 -12.05 -30.19
C TRP A 11 6.79 -11.32 -29.27
N CYS A 12 7.84 -12.00 -28.81
CA CYS A 12 8.92 -11.38 -28.08
C CYS A 12 9.93 -10.79 -29.08
N PRO A 13 10.28 -9.49 -29.01
CA PRO A 13 11.23 -8.87 -29.94
C PRO A 13 12.66 -9.43 -29.82
N PHE A 14 12.99 -10.08 -28.70
CA PHE A 14 14.34 -10.60 -28.47
C PHE A 14 14.55 -12.05 -28.91
N CYS A 15 13.50 -12.88 -28.93
CA CYS A 15 13.64 -14.31 -29.26
C CYS A 15 12.66 -14.80 -30.33
N GLY A 16 11.72 -13.96 -30.77
CA GLY A 16 10.72 -14.29 -31.79
C GLY A 16 9.62 -15.26 -31.34
N GLN A 17 9.67 -15.77 -30.11
CA GLN A 17 8.62 -16.66 -29.59
C GLN A 17 7.31 -15.89 -29.36
N LYS A 18 6.18 -16.57 -29.54
CA LYS A 18 4.86 -16.01 -29.20
C LYS A 18 4.78 -15.80 -27.70
N VAL A 19 4.21 -14.68 -27.29
CA VAL A 19 4.02 -14.34 -25.88
C VAL A 19 2.59 -14.60 -25.45
N GLU A 20 2.37 -14.88 -24.17
CA GLU A 20 1.04 -15.09 -23.62
C GLU A 20 0.33 -13.76 -23.38
N ARG A 21 -0.98 -13.83 -23.14
CA ARG A 21 -1.75 -12.65 -22.77
C ARG A 21 -1.22 -12.11 -21.43
N PRO A 22 -0.87 -10.82 -21.36
CA PRO A 22 -0.48 -10.22 -20.09
C PRO A 22 -1.65 -10.31 -19.10
N ILE A 23 -1.33 -10.61 -17.85
CA ILE A 23 -2.30 -10.81 -16.77
C ILE A 23 -2.04 -9.83 -15.63
N ASP A 24 -3.02 -9.68 -14.74
CA ASP A 24 -2.80 -9.01 -13.47
C ASP A 24 -1.84 -9.85 -12.61
N LEU A 25 -0.77 -9.23 -12.11
CA LEU A 25 0.18 -9.91 -11.23
C LEU A 25 -0.40 -10.12 -9.82
N PRO A 26 -0.06 -11.25 -9.14
CA PRO A 26 -0.61 -11.60 -7.83
C PRO A 26 -0.36 -10.56 -6.71
N ASN A 27 0.79 -9.87 -6.75
CA ASN A 27 1.24 -8.91 -5.74
C ASN A 27 1.16 -7.47 -6.28
N ARG A 28 -0.04 -7.04 -6.65
CA ARG A 28 -0.29 -5.77 -7.33
C ARG A 28 0.11 -4.54 -6.46
N LYS A 29 1.27 -3.94 -6.74
CA LYS A 29 1.66 -2.60 -6.25
C LYS A 29 1.18 -1.53 -7.25
N LEU A 30 -0.07 -1.12 -7.08
CA LEU A 30 -0.65 0.17 -7.44
C LEU A 30 -0.16 0.94 -8.71
N ARG A 31 -0.88 0.72 -9.83
CA ARG A 31 -0.87 1.37 -11.16
C ARG A 31 0.21 0.89 -12.14
N GLU A 32 -0.08 0.46 -13.38
CA GLU A 32 -1.34 0.01 -14.01
C GLU A 32 -1.07 -0.60 -15.39
N PHE A 33 -0.35 -1.71 -15.48
CA PHE A 33 -0.31 -2.49 -16.73
C PHE A 33 -0.39 -3.98 -16.44
N THR A 34 -1.17 -4.70 -17.24
CA THR A 34 -1.09 -6.16 -17.24
C THR A 34 0.31 -6.55 -17.70
N ALA A 35 0.89 -7.58 -17.09
CA ALA A 35 2.28 -7.97 -17.33
C ALA A 35 2.42 -9.45 -17.65
N GLY A 36 3.54 -9.81 -18.26
CA GLY A 36 3.88 -11.19 -18.57
C GLY A 36 5.39 -11.39 -18.67
N ARG A 37 5.78 -12.67 -18.80
CA ARG A 37 7.18 -13.07 -18.94
C ARG A 37 7.33 -14.00 -20.14
N CYS A 38 8.39 -13.78 -20.90
CA CYS A 38 8.81 -14.69 -21.96
C CYS A 38 9.83 -15.69 -21.39
N SER A 39 9.84 -16.91 -21.94
CA SER A 39 10.81 -17.96 -21.62
C SER A 39 12.26 -17.58 -21.84
N CYS A 40 12.54 -16.55 -22.65
CA CYS A 40 13.89 -16.03 -22.84
C CYS A 40 14.38 -15.09 -21.72
N GLY A 41 13.55 -14.86 -20.69
CA GLY A 41 13.83 -13.97 -19.57
C GLY A 41 13.34 -12.53 -19.74
N ALA A 42 12.76 -12.18 -20.89
CA ALA A 42 12.17 -10.87 -21.09
C ALA A 42 10.87 -10.69 -20.29
N VAL A 43 10.69 -9.52 -19.70
CA VAL A 43 9.46 -9.09 -19.03
C VAL A 43 8.74 -8.09 -19.91
N TYR A 44 7.41 -8.12 -19.92
CA TYR A 44 6.63 -7.16 -20.70
C TYR A 44 5.39 -6.68 -19.97
N SER A 45 4.95 -5.47 -20.32
CA SER A 45 3.70 -4.87 -19.87
C SER A 45 2.86 -4.35 -21.03
N CYS A 46 1.56 -4.19 -20.80
CA CYS A 46 0.59 -3.74 -21.80
C CYS A 46 -0.08 -2.43 -21.42
N ASP A 47 0.20 -1.36 -22.17
CA ASP A 47 -0.64 -0.15 -22.20
C ASP A 47 -1.73 -0.31 -23.25
N ALA A 48 -2.96 -0.61 -22.83
CA ALA A 48 -4.10 -0.78 -23.71
C ALA A 48 -4.47 0.51 -24.47
N THR A 49 -4.13 1.68 -23.93
CA THR A 49 -4.51 2.99 -24.50
C THR A 49 -3.47 3.55 -25.45
N GLY A 50 -2.20 3.17 -25.28
CA GLY A 50 -1.05 3.74 -25.99
C GLY A 50 -0.67 5.16 -25.57
N HIS A 51 -1.32 5.75 -24.56
CA HIS A 51 -1.06 7.12 -24.09
C HIS A 51 -0.15 7.17 -22.86
N ASN A 52 -0.01 6.06 -22.13
CA ASN A 52 0.73 5.96 -20.88
C ASN A 52 2.02 5.12 -21.02
N VAL A 53 2.57 5.05 -22.23
CA VAL A 53 3.76 4.23 -22.55
C VAL A 53 4.94 4.56 -21.65
N GLY A 54 5.14 5.83 -21.27
CA GLY A 54 6.20 6.23 -20.32
C GLY A 54 6.09 5.53 -18.97
N ALA A 55 4.88 5.42 -18.42
CA ALA A 55 4.64 4.69 -17.18
C ALA A 55 4.83 3.18 -17.37
N ALA A 56 4.40 2.64 -18.53
CA ALA A 56 4.57 1.22 -18.85
C ALA A 56 6.05 0.83 -18.92
N ILE A 57 6.89 1.72 -19.44
CA ILE A 57 8.34 1.53 -19.48
C ILE A 57 8.91 1.36 -18.07
N VAL A 58 8.64 2.33 -17.19
CA VAL A 58 9.15 2.33 -15.82
C VAL A 58 8.67 1.08 -15.07
N GLU A 59 7.38 0.77 -15.17
CA GLU A 59 6.81 -0.39 -14.49
C GLU A 59 7.41 -1.71 -15.01
N THR A 60 7.60 -1.86 -16.32
CA THR A 60 8.22 -3.07 -16.89
C THR A 60 9.64 -3.26 -16.40
N LEU A 61 10.41 -2.17 -16.27
CA LEU A 61 11.78 -2.21 -15.78
C LEU A 61 11.82 -2.62 -14.31
N VAL A 62 10.96 -2.06 -13.46
CA VAL A 62 10.82 -2.46 -12.05
C VAL A 62 10.46 -3.94 -11.91
N HIS A 63 9.54 -4.45 -12.74
CA HIS A 63 9.20 -5.88 -12.76
C HIS A 63 10.36 -6.77 -13.23
N ALA A 64 11.15 -6.29 -14.18
CA ALA A 64 12.37 -6.97 -14.63
C ALA A 64 13.41 -7.06 -13.50
N CYS A 65 13.53 -6.01 -12.69
CA CYS A 65 14.39 -5.92 -11.50
C CYS A 65 13.84 -6.65 -10.26
N GLY A 66 12.80 -7.47 -10.40
CA GLY A 66 12.26 -8.25 -9.27
C GLY A 66 11.51 -7.40 -8.24
N ASP A 67 10.81 -6.36 -8.70
CA ASP A 67 10.08 -5.38 -7.88
C ASP A 67 11.00 -4.49 -7.02
N ASP A 68 12.26 -4.35 -7.43
CA ASP A 68 13.23 -3.43 -6.85
C ASP A 68 13.30 -2.13 -7.65
N GLY A 69 12.68 -1.08 -7.10
CA GLY A 69 12.66 0.23 -7.72
C GLY A 69 14.03 0.91 -7.72
N ASP A 70 14.82 0.74 -6.67
CA ASP A 70 16.11 1.41 -6.52
C ASP A 70 17.10 0.86 -7.56
N LEU A 71 17.16 -0.46 -7.71
CA LEU A 71 17.93 -1.11 -8.77
C LEU A 71 17.47 -0.63 -10.16
N ALA A 72 16.15 -0.58 -10.40
CA ALA A 72 15.62 -0.16 -11.70
C ALA A 72 16.03 1.28 -12.10
N TRP A 73 16.22 2.18 -11.14
CA TRP A 73 16.68 3.55 -11.40
C TRP A 73 18.18 3.67 -11.68
N GLU A 74 18.97 2.67 -11.27
CA GLU A 74 20.42 2.65 -11.47
C GLU A 74 20.82 2.04 -12.83
N LEU A 75 19.93 1.26 -13.46
CA LEU A 75 20.23 0.60 -14.73
C LEU A 75 20.15 1.55 -15.92
N MET A 76 21.10 1.40 -16.84
CA MET A 76 21.18 2.15 -18.09
C MET A 76 20.69 1.31 -19.29
N PRO A 77 19.87 1.89 -20.19
CA PRO A 77 19.43 1.19 -21.40
C PRO A 77 20.61 0.88 -22.32
N GLU A 78 20.55 -0.26 -23.02
CA GLU A 78 21.58 -0.85 -23.89
C GLU A 78 22.83 -1.37 -23.16
N ASP A 79 23.23 -0.76 -22.04
CA ASP A 79 24.35 -1.23 -21.23
C ASP A 79 23.93 -2.35 -20.25
N ASP A 80 22.82 -2.16 -19.55
CA ASP A 80 22.35 -3.09 -18.50
C ASP A 80 21.12 -3.89 -18.92
N TYR A 81 20.32 -3.36 -19.85
CA TYR A 81 19.12 -4.01 -20.35
C TYR A 81 18.76 -3.58 -21.77
N LEU A 82 18.11 -4.49 -22.48
CA LEU A 82 17.57 -4.27 -23.81
C LEU A 82 16.08 -3.94 -23.73
N THR A 83 15.62 -3.11 -24.67
CA THR A 83 14.21 -2.72 -24.78
C THR A 83 13.60 -3.18 -26.09
N GLY A 84 12.30 -3.39 -26.09
CA GLY A 84 11.56 -3.74 -27.30
C GLY A 84 10.11 -3.31 -27.21
N ARG A 85 9.48 -3.05 -28.36
CA ARG A 85 8.11 -2.54 -28.41
C ARG A 85 7.32 -3.18 -29.53
N ILE A 86 6.06 -3.52 -29.25
CA ILE A 86 5.06 -3.88 -30.25
C ILE A 86 3.92 -2.88 -30.16
N GLU A 87 3.62 -2.22 -31.27
CA GLU A 87 2.52 -1.27 -31.39
C GLU A 87 1.28 -1.92 -32.01
N ASN A 88 0.13 -1.25 -31.88
CA ASN A 88 -1.15 -1.69 -32.42
C ASN A 88 -1.59 -3.04 -31.85
N TYR A 89 -1.26 -3.28 -30.59
CA TYR A 89 -1.70 -4.44 -29.84
C TYR A 89 -3.12 -4.23 -29.29
N ASP A 90 -3.95 -5.24 -29.46
CA ASP A 90 -5.30 -5.30 -28.92
C ASP A 90 -5.34 -6.25 -27.71
N GLU A 91 -5.61 -5.72 -26.53
CA GLU A 91 -5.61 -6.49 -25.28
C GLU A 91 -6.75 -7.50 -25.22
N GLU A 92 -7.92 -7.17 -25.76
CA GLU A 92 -9.11 -8.02 -25.67
C GLU A 92 -8.97 -9.31 -26.47
N THR A 93 -8.53 -9.20 -27.72
CA THR A 93 -8.37 -10.36 -28.63
C THR A 93 -6.97 -10.96 -28.59
N HIS A 94 -6.01 -10.28 -27.95
CA HIS A 94 -4.61 -10.66 -27.86
C HIS A 94 -3.93 -10.81 -29.23
N GLN A 95 -4.00 -9.74 -30.04
CA GLN A 95 -3.52 -9.71 -31.42
C GLN A 95 -2.88 -8.36 -31.78
N VAL A 96 -2.01 -8.36 -32.79
CA VAL A 96 -1.41 -7.15 -33.36
C VAL A 96 -2.14 -6.82 -34.67
N VAL A 97 -2.61 -5.59 -34.80
CA VAL A 97 -3.49 -5.16 -35.91
C VAL A 97 -2.77 -4.17 -36.82
N ASP A 98 -2.63 -4.52 -38.11
CA ASP A 98 -1.90 -3.67 -39.08
C ASP A 98 -2.63 -2.36 -39.39
N MET A 99 -3.95 -2.39 -39.50
CA MET A 99 -4.78 -1.25 -39.93
C MET A 99 -5.13 -0.27 -38.80
N LYS A 100 -4.54 -0.44 -37.60
CA LYS A 100 -4.87 0.33 -36.37
C LYS A 100 -6.37 0.39 -36.04
N GLN A 101 -7.16 -0.49 -36.63
CA GLN A 101 -8.61 -0.51 -36.53
C GLN A 101 -9.10 -1.96 -36.57
N LEU A 102 -9.89 -2.35 -35.58
CA LEU A 102 -10.46 -3.69 -35.43
C LEU A 102 -11.92 -3.53 -35.02
N ASP A 103 -12.86 -4.16 -35.72
CA ASP A 103 -14.30 -4.08 -35.39
C ASP A 103 -14.85 -2.64 -35.18
N GLY A 104 -14.31 -1.66 -35.91
CA GLY A 104 -14.70 -0.24 -35.82
C GLY A 104 -14.04 0.55 -34.68
N ARG A 105 -13.26 -0.10 -33.80
CA ARG A 105 -12.47 0.57 -32.75
C ARG A 105 -11.05 0.86 -33.21
N ALA A 106 -10.47 1.97 -32.76
CA ALA A 106 -9.05 2.24 -32.97
C ALA A 106 -8.21 1.41 -31.99
N VAL A 107 -7.25 0.64 -32.50
CA VAL A 107 -6.32 -0.16 -31.71
C VAL A 107 -5.00 0.61 -31.62
N ARG A 108 -4.67 1.08 -30.42
CA ARG A 108 -3.45 1.85 -30.12
C ARG A 108 -2.61 1.25 -29.01
N GLY A 109 -2.97 0.06 -28.53
CA GLY A 109 -2.28 -0.57 -27.42
C GLY A 109 -0.83 -0.89 -27.75
N VAL A 110 0.00 -0.94 -26.71
CA VAL A 110 1.43 -1.14 -26.80
C VAL A 110 1.85 -2.23 -25.83
N LEU A 111 2.59 -3.22 -26.32
CA LEU A 111 3.38 -4.11 -25.48
C LEU A 111 4.80 -3.57 -25.41
N TYR A 112 5.27 -3.27 -24.20
CA TYR A 112 6.64 -2.87 -23.94
C TYR A 112 7.40 -3.99 -23.28
N PHE A 113 8.62 -4.25 -23.75
CA PHE A 113 9.48 -5.35 -23.34
C PHE A 113 10.79 -4.83 -22.78
N VAL A 114 11.24 -5.45 -21.68
CA VAL A 114 12.56 -5.25 -21.08
C VAL A 114 13.23 -6.61 -20.92
N ARG A 115 14.51 -6.70 -21.26
CA ARG A 115 15.35 -7.87 -21.00
C ARG A 115 16.66 -7.44 -20.38
N LEU A 116 16.88 -7.81 -19.12
CA LEU A 116 18.14 -7.56 -18.43
C LEU A 116 19.29 -8.39 -19.06
N HIS A 117 20.50 -7.85 -18.99
CA HIS A 117 21.71 -8.65 -19.23
C HIS A 117 21.89 -9.69 -18.11
N LYS A 118 22.71 -10.71 -18.40
CA LYS A 118 22.85 -11.88 -17.52
C LYS A 118 23.31 -11.50 -16.10
N GLU A 119 24.31 -10.61 -16.01
CA GLU A 119 24.85 -10.13 -14.74
C GLU A 119 23.78 -9.41 -13.90
N MET A 120 22.99 -8.53 -14.54
CA MET A 120 21.90 -7.80 -13.89
C MET A 120 20.74 -8.71 -13.49
N THR A 121 20.49 -9.77 -14.27
CA THR A 121 19.49 -10.80 -13.93
C THR A 121 19.90 -11.52 -12.64
N GLU A 122 21.17 -11.90 -12.51
CA GLU A 122 21.71 -12.58 -11.32
C GLU A 122 21.65 -11.67 -10.08
N ILE A 123 21.96 -10.37 -10.24
CA ILE A 123 21.85 -9.37 -9.16
C ILE A 123 20.39 -9.21 -8.72
N ALA A 124 19.46 -9.02 -9.66
CA ALA A 124 18.03 -8.89 -9.38
C ALA A 124 17.48 -10.14 -8.68
N GLU A 125 17.86 -11.35 -9.12
CA GLU A 125 17.47 -12.59 -8.46
C GLU A 125 18.04 -12.72 -7.05
N ARG A 126 19.30 -12.31 -6.82
CA ARG A 126 19.92 -12.33 -5.49
C ARG A 126 19.23 -11.36 -4.53
N LEU A 127 18.96 -10.13 -4.97
CA LEU A 127 18.23 -9.14 -4.18
C LEU A 127 16.80 -9.61 -3.88
N LYS A 128 16.12 -10.18 -4.86
CA LYS A 128 14.80 -10.78 -4.67
C LYS A 128 14.83 -11.94 -3.67
N LYS A 129 15.82 -12.83 -3.75
CA LYS A 129 15.99 -13.93 -2.78
C LYS A 129 16.31 -13.42 -1.38
N ASN A 130 17.14 -12.38 -1.24
CA ASN A 130 17.42 -11.76 0.05
C ASN A 130 16.18 -11.10 0.65
N LYS A 131 15.42 -10.33 -0.15
CA LYS A 131 14.12 -9.76 0.26
C LYS A 131 13.13 -10.87 0.62
N GLN A 132 13.04 -11.94 -0.16
CA GLN A 132 12.16 -13.07 0.14
C GLN A 132 12.61 -13.83 1.39
N ALA A 133 13.91 -14.03 1.63
CA ALA A 133 14.42 -14.68 2.83
C ALA A 133 14.20 -13.81 4.09
N GLN A 134 14.38 -12.49 3.99
CA GLN A 134 14.02 -11.54 5.04
C GLN A 134 12.51 -11.52 5.28
N VAL A 135 11.69 -11.55 4.23
CA VAL A 135 10.23 -11.63 4.31
C VAL A 135 9.78 -12.99 4.87
N GLN A 136 10.45 -14.10 4.58
CA GLN A 136 10.10 -15.42 5.12
C GLN A 136 10.46 -15.52 6.61
N GLN A 137 11.62 -14.99 7.02
CA GLN A 137 12.02 -14.90 8.44
C GLN A 137 11.17 -13.91 9.25
N SER A 138 10.58 -12.90 8.60
CA SER A 138 9.65 -11.95 9.23
C SER A 138 8.17 -12.32 9.08
N ALA A 139 7.81 -13.20 8.14
CA ALA A 139 6.46 -13.77 8.00
C ALA A 139 6.12 -14.73 9.15
N ASP A 140 7.12 -15.41 9.73
CA ASP A 140 6.92 -16.16 10.98
C ASP A 140 6.69 -15.24 12.21
N ALA A 141 6.97 -13.93 12.08
CA ALA A 141 6.74 -12.93 13.13
C ALA A 141 5.51 -12.02 12.89
N GLY A 142 4.97 -11.97 11.67
CA GLY A 142 3.85 -11.10 11.29
C GLY A 142 2.55 -11.88 11.01
N SER A 143 1.53 -11.68 11.84
CA SER A 143 0.22 -12.37 11.77
C SER A 143 -0.69 -11.94 10.61
N PHE A 144 -0.20 -11.18 9.64
CA PHE A 144 -1.04 -10.55 8.62
C PHE A 144 -1.52 -11.54 7.55
N ALA A 145 -2.84 -11.75 7.48
CA ALA A 145 -3.51 -12.40 6.38
C ALA A 145 -4.32 -11.36 5.58
N PRO A 146 -4.15 -11.28 4.23
CA PRO A 146 -4.95 -10.38 3.42
C PRO A 146 -6.42 -10.81 3.40
N PRO A 147 -7.37 -9.87 3.32
CA PRO A 147 -8.80 -10.20 3.24
C PRO A 147 -9.12 -10.93 1.92
N PRO A 148 -10.19 -11.75 1.88
CA PRO A 148 -10.65 -12.37 0.65
C PRO A 148 -11.04 -11.31 -0.39
N VAL A 149 -10.92 -11.64 -1.67
CA VAL A 149 -11.26 -10.73 -2.76
C VAL A 149 -12.76 -10.42 -2.73
N GLU A 150 -13.12 -9.13 -2.74
CA GLU A 150 -14.52 -8.71 -2.75
C GLU A 150 -15.27 -9.32 -3.94
N PRO A 151 -16.52 -9.80 -3.78
CA PRO A 151 -17.27 -10.39 -4.87
C PRO A 151 -17.49 -9.38 -6.00
N ALA A 152 -17.48 -9.87 -7.24
CA ALA A 152 -17.78 -9.02 -8.39
C ALA A 152 -19.25 -8.57 -8.30
N PRO A 153 -19.58 -7.30 -8.60
CA PRO A 153 -20.97 -6.86 -8.65
C PRO A 153 -21.77 -7.72 -9.63
N ALA A 154 -23.04 -7.99 -9.31
CA ALA A 154 -23.94 -8.66 -10.25
C ALA A 154 -24.02 -7.88 -11.58
N LYS A 155 -24.01 -8.59 -12.72
CA LYS A 155 -23.95 -7.98 -14.06
C LYS A 155 -25.04 -6.93 -14.32
N ASP A 156 -26.21 -7.10 -13.71
CA ASP A 156 -27.37 -6.21 -13.89
C ASP A 156 -27.55 -5.19 -12.76
N ARG A 157 -26.62 -5.11 -11.80
CA ARG A 157 -26.69 -4.16 -10.69
C ARG A 157 -26.50 -2.74 -11.20
N LYS A 158 -27.46 -1.86 -10.93
CA LYS A 158 -27.32 -0.41 -11.17
C LYS A 158 -26.37 0.19 -10.13
N LYS A 159 -25.33 0.89 -10.61
CA LYS A 159 -24.40 1.64 -9.75
C LYS A 159 -25.11 2.75 -9.00
N ILE A 160 -24.84 2.87 -7.71
CA ILE A 160 -25.39 3.92 -6.85
C ILE A 160 -24.39 5.09 -6.81
N ARG A 161 -24.88 6.33 -6.97
CA ARG A 161 -24.05 7.54 -6.82
C ARG A 161 -23.93 7.95 -5.36
N ALA A 162 -22.74 8.40 -4.96
CA ALA A 162 -22.49 8.83 -3.60
C ALA A 162 -22.98 10.26 -3.35
N THR A 163 -23.80 10.42 -2.30
CA THR A 163 -24.27 11.72 -1.80
C THR A 163 -23.72 11.96 -0.39
N LYS A 164 -23.63 13.23 0.02
CA LYS A 164 -23.11 13.60 1.35
C LYS A 164 -23.92 12.94 2.47
N ASN A 165 -25.26 13.01 2.36
CA ASN A 165 -26.17 12.47 3.38
C ASN A 165 -26.09 10.95 3.44
N LEU A 166 -26.03 10.26 2.29
CA LEU A 166 -25.89 8.81 2.26
C LEU A 166 -24.58 8.35 2.92
N VAL A 167 -23.44 8.97 2.55
CA VAL A 167 -22.15 8.58 3.13
C VAL A 167 -22.10 8.88 4.62
N LYS A 168 -22.65 10.01 5.06
CA LYS A 168 -22.74 10.36 6.49
C LYS A 168 -23.57 9.32 7.26
N GLN A 169 -24.77 9.00 6.77
CA GLN A 169 -25.63 7.99 7.38
C GLN A 169 -24.92 6.64 7.50
N LEU A 170 -24.27 6.17 6.42
CA LEU A 170 -23.57 4.88 6.43
C LEU A 170 -22.37 4.85 7.40
N ILE A 171 -21.72 5.99 7.63
CA ILE A 171 -20.66 6.12 8.64
C ILE A 171 -21.25 6.06 10.06
N GLU A 172 -22.37 6.75 10.31
CA GLU A 172 -23.06 6.73 11.60
C GLU A 172 -23.62 5.34 11.94
N GLU A 173 -24.07 4.59 10.93
CA GLU A 173 -24.54 3.21 11.04
C GLU A 173 -23.40 2.18 11.09
N GLU A 174 -22.15 2.61 10.91
CA GLU A 174 -20.96 1.75 10.73
C GLU A 174 -21.17 0.64 9.67
N ASP A 175 -21.97 0.91 8.64
CA ASP A 175 -22.35 -0.05 7.60
C ASP A 175 -21.23 -0.21 6.57
N GLU A 176 -20.25 -1.02 6.97
CA GLU A 176 -19.05 -1.33 6.18
C GLU A 176 -19.39 -1.91 4.80
N ASP A 177 -20.33 -2.86 4.74
CA ASP A 177 -20.68 -3.56 3.49
C ASP A 177 -21.23 -2.60 2.44
N ARG A 178 -22.14 -1.72 2.83
CA ARG A 178 -22.69 -0.72 1.92
C ARG A 178 -21.66 0.35 1.56
N LEU A 179 -20.76 0.72 2.49
CA LEU A 179 -19.66 1.64 2.19
C LEU A 179 -18.68 1.06 1.16
N VAL A 180 -18.31 -0.21 1.29
CA VAL A 180 -17.45 -0.91 0.31
C VAL A 180 -18.15 -0.95 -1.04
N ALA A 181 -19.42 -1.37 -1.09
CA ALA A 181 -20.19 -1.43 -2.33
C ALA A 181 -20.34 -0.05 -3.01
N LEU A 182 -20.52 1.01 -2.21
CA LEU A 182 -20.64 2.38 -2.71
C LEU A 182 -19.29 2.94 -3.19
N CYS A 183 -18.18 2.58 -2.54
CA CYS A 183 -16.83 2.93 -3.00
C CYS A 183 -16.47 2.32 -4.36
N LEU A 184 -17.00 1.12 -4.65
CA LEU A 184 -16.81 0.42 -5.94
C LEU A 184 -17.76 0.94 -7.02
N ASP A 185 -18.92 1.49 -6.64
CA ASP A 185 -19.87 2.13 -7.57
C ASP A 185 -19.45 3.56 -7.95
N ASP A 186 -19.00 4.36 -6.97
CA ASP A 186 -18.65 5.78 -7.12
C ASP A 186 -17.40 6.15 -6.32
N LYS A 187 -16.34 6.54 -7.05
CA LYS A 187 -15.05 6.95 -6.48
C LYS A 187 -15.12 8.15 -5.54
N LYS A 188 -16.18 8.96 -5.68
CA LYS A 188 -16.46 10.11 -4.82
C LYS A 188 -16.68 9.71 -3.36
N THR A 189 -17.07 8.47 -3.08
CA THR A 189 -17.36 7.96 -1.73
C THR A 189 -16.21 8.21 -0.77
N LEU A 190 -14.97 7.82 -1.10
CA LEU A 190 -13.81 8.06 -0.24
C LEU A 190 -13.54 9.54 0.02
N ARG A 191 -13.83 10.43 -0.96
CA ARG A 191 -13.71 11.88 -0.75
C ARG A 191 -14.77 12.40 0.24
N LEU A 192 -15.96 11.80 0.25
CA LEU A 192 -17.02 12.15 1.18
C LEU A 192 -16.75 11.59 2.59
N MET A 193 -16.17 10.38 2.69
CA MET A 193 -15.71 9.81 3.95
C MET A 193 -14.59 10.66 4.56
N GLN A 194 -13.59 11.05 3.76
CA GLN A 194 -12.50 11.93 4.21
C GLN A 194 -13.01 13.24 4.82
N ARG A 195 -14.13 13.79 4.33
CA ARG A 195 -14.72 15.01 4.90
C ARG A 195 -15.25 14.83 6.33
N GLN A 196 -15.58 13.60 6.74
CA GLN A 196 -16.04 13.32 8.11
C GLN A 196 -14.87 13.32 9.12
N LEU A 197 -13.62 13.35 8.67
CA LEU A 197 -12.44 13.44 9.55
C LEU A 197 -12.29 14.80 10.25
N TYR A 198 -13.09 15.80 9.85
CA TYR A 198 -13.13 17.13 10.48
C TYR A 198 -14.27 17.27 11.49
N ASP A 199 -14.68 16.17 12.12
CA ASP A 199 -15.66 16.21 13.20
C ASP A 199 -15.06 16.91 14.45
N PRO A 200 -15.80 17.82 15.11
CA PRO A 200 -15.29 18.50 16.30
C PRO A 200 -15.04 17.54 17.47
N ILE A 201 -15.71 16.38 17.51
CA ILE A 201 -15.54 15.36 18.53
C ILE A 201 -14.41 14.42 18.10
N GLU A 202 -13.36 14.33 18.91
CA GLU A 202 -12.19 13.50 18.62
C GLU A 202 -12.56 12.02 18.42
N GLU A 203 -13.44 11.49 19.26
CA GLU A 203 -13.90 10.10 19.17
C GLU A 203 -14.54 9.76 17.82
N ASN A 204 -15.32 10.69 17.26
CA ASN A 204 -15.92 10.51 15.94
C ASN A 204 -14.85 10.45 14.84
N ARG A 205 -13.77 11.25 14.98
CA ARG A 205 -12.64 11.25 14.03
C ARG A 205 -11.90 9.92 14.05
N TRP A 206 -11.62 9.39 15.24
CA TRP A 206 -10.96 8.08 15.40
C TRP A 206 -11.81 6.92 14.88
N LYS A 207 -13.11 6.90 15.20
CA LYS A 207 -14.06 5.91 14.64
C LYS A 207 -14.12 5.97 13.12
N THR A 208 -14.20 7.18 12.57
CA THR A 208 -14.22 7.40 11.12
C THR A 208 -12.91 6.93 10.46
N ALA A 209 -11.75 7.28 11.03
CA ALA A 209 -10.44 6.86 10.53
C ALA A 209 -10.30 5.34 10.50
N TRP A 210 -10.73 4.68 11.58
CA TRP A 210 -10.75 3.22 11.68
C TRP A 210 -11.69 2.58 10.65
N LEU A 211 -12.91 3.09 10.50
CA LEU A 211 -13.88 2.61 9.53
C LEU A 211 -13.38 2.78 8.09
N ILE A 212 -12.73 3.91 7.76
CA ILE A 212 -12.05 4.10 6.48
C ILE A 212 -10.99 3.02 6.28
N GLY A 213 -10.18 2.71 7.30
CA GLY A 213 -9.21 1.60 7.25
C GLY A 213 -9.85 0.25 6.90
N LYS A 214 -10.96 -0.11 7.56
CA LYS A 214 -11.71 -1.36 7.28
C LYS A 214 -12.25 -1.40 5.84
N VAL A 215 -12.96 -0.33 5.44
CA VAL A 215 -13.58 -0.22 4.11
C VAL A 215 -12.52 -0.27 3.02
N THR A 216 -11.44 0.51 3.16
CA THR A 216 -10.37 0.56 2.17
C THR A 216 -9.60 -0.75 2.07
N SER A 217 -9.49 -1.53 3.15
CA SER A 217 -8.88 -2.86 3.12
C SER A 217 -9.54 -3.78 2.11
N ARG A 218 -10.88 -3.78 2.11
CA ARG A 218 -11.75 -4.55 1.23
C ARG A 218 -11.80 -3.96 -0.18
N VAL A 219 -11.99 -2.64 -0.31
CA VAL A 219 -11.99 -1.95 -1.60
C VAL A 219 -10.67 -2.19 -2.36
N ALA A 220 -9.54 -2.23 -1.65
CA ALA A 220 -8.22 -2.47 -2.24
C ALA A 220 -8.04 -3.88 -2.83
N THR A 221 -8.95 -4.83 -2.57
CA THR A 221 -8.94 -6.13 -3.25
C THR A 221 -9.39 -6.04 -4.72
N ARG A 222 -10.09 -4.96 -5.10
CA ARG A 222 -10.56 -4.70 -6.47
C ARG A 222 -9.96 -3.45 -7.08
N ASP A 223 -9.98 -2.33 -6.35
CA ASP A 223 -9.46 -1.03 -6.79
C ASP A 223 -8.50 -0.45 -5.72
N PRO A 224 -7.29 -1.01 -5.57
CA PRO A 224 -6.28 -0.44 -4.67
C PRO A 224 -5.85 0.96 -5.12
N GLY A 225 -5.89 1.26 -6.43
CA GLY A 225 -5.50 2.53 -7.02
C GLY A 225 -6.26 3.73 -6.44
N GLN A 226 -7.56 3.56 -6.20
CA GLN A 226 -8.37 4.57 -5.52
C GLN A 226 -7.96 4.77 -4.05
N VAL A 227 -7.57 3.71 -3.34
CA VAL A 227 -7.15 3.79 -1.93
C VAL A 227 -5.82 4.52 -1.79
N SER A 228 -4.84 4.26 -2.67
CA SER A 228 -3.60 5.04 -2.64
C SER A 228 -3.82 6.51 -3.00
N GLN A 229 -4.73 6.84 -3.92
CA GLN A 229 -5.11 8.24 -4.16
C GLN A 229 -5.72 8.90 -2.92
N LEU A 230 -6.36 8.14 -2.03
CA LEU A 230 -6.74 8.66 -0.71
C LEU A 230 -5.50 8.91 0.14
N VAL A 231 -4.61 7.93 0.30
CA VAL A 231 -3.38 8.03 1.12
C VAL A 231 -2.50 9.21 0.67
N HIS A 232 -2.20 9.35 -0.63
CA HIS A 232 -1.42 10.47 -1.15
C HIS A 232 -2.07 11.84 -0.85
N ARG A 233 -3.39 11.96 -1.04
CA ARG A 233 -4.10 13.22 -0.72
C ARG A 233 -4.10 13.53 0.78
N LEU A 234 -4.10 12.51 1.64
CA LEU A 234 -3.99 12.71 3.08
C LEU A 234 -2.58 13.19 3.45
N PHE A 235 -1.53 12.60 2.88
CA PHE A 235 -0.15 13.09 3.07
C PHE A 235 0.03 14.52 2.59
N GLU A 236 -0.44 14.83 1.37
CA GLU A 236 -0.39 16.18 0.82
C GLU A 236 -1.11 17.19 1.72
N ALA A 237 -2.28 16.83 2.24
CA ALA A 237 -3.03 17.66 3.17
C ALA A 237 -2.35 17.82 4.54
N CYS A 238 -1.58 16.82 5.01
CA CYS A 238 -0.77 16.97 6.23
C CYS A 238 0.43 17.91 6.05
N SER A 239 0.94 18.06 4.83
CA SER A 239 2.05 18.96 4.52
C SER A 239 1.62 20.41 4.27
N ASP A 240 0.32 20.65 4.08
CA ASP A 240 -0.22 22.00 3.91
C ASP A 240 -0.29 22.72 5.26
N SER A 241 0.53 23.75 5.45
CA SER A 241 0.58 24.54 6.69
C SER A 241 -0.72 25.30 6.99
N ALA A 242 -1.61 25.46 6.00
CA ALA A 242 -2.93 26.04 6.20
C ALA A 242 -3.99 25.00 6.61
N ALA A 243 -3.68 23.71 6.57
CA ALA A 243 -4.59 22.63 6.92
C ALA A 243 -4.32 22.11 8.34
N THR A 244 -5.40 21.83 9.07
CA THR A 244 -5.31 21.09 10.33
C THR A 244 -5.41 19.59 10.02
N PRO A 245 -4.40 18.75 10.35
CA PRO A 245 -4.31 17.35 9.92
C PRO A 245 -5.21 16.39 10.72
N TRP A 246 -6.38 16.84 11.16
CA TRP A 246 -7.29 16.07 12.00
C TRP A 246 -7.75 14.79 11.32
N GLY A 247 -7.56 13.65 12.00
CA GLY A 247 -7.98 12.33 11.53
C GLY A 247 -7.19 11.82 10.33
N MET A 248 -6.23 12.58 9.79
CA MET A 248 -5.51 12.21 8.57
C MET A 248 -4.43 11.16 8.84
N ILE A 249 -3.56 11.41 9.82
CA ILE A 249 -2.48 10.50 10.19
C ILE A 249 -3.06 9.19 10.73
N GLU A 250 -4.13 9.28 11.51
CA GLU A 250 -4.92 8.16 12.04
C GLU A 250 -5.51 7.33 10.91
N THR A 251 -6.04 7.99 9.87
CA THR A 251 -6.56 7.31 8.67
C THR A 251 -5.44 6.62 7.89
N ILE A 252 -4.31 7.29 7.66
CA ILE A 252 -3.15 6.70 6.97
C ILE A 252 -2.66 5.47 7.72
N GLY A 253 -2.44 5.60 9.04
CA GLY A 253 -2.05 4.50 9.92
C GLY A 253 -3.02 3.32 9.84
N SER A 254 -4.33 3.60 9.92
CA SER A 254 -5.38 2.57 9.80
C SER A 254 -5.35 1.87 8.45
N VAL A 255 -5.22 2.60 7.33
CA VAL A 255 -5.15 2.03 5.97
C VAL A 255 -3.92 1.15 5.82
N VAL A 256 -2.74 1.64 6.22
CA VAL A 256 -1.48 0.90 6.08
C VAL A 256 -1.47 -0.33 6.98
N ALA A 257 -1.95 -0.21 8.22
CA ALA A 257 -2.09 -1.34 9.13
C ALA A 257 -3.10 -2.38 8.60
N GLN A 258 -4.15 -1.98 7.90
CA GLN A 258 -5.13 -2.93 7.36
C GLN A 258 -4.65 -3.66 6.10
N ARG A 259 -3.77 -3.05 5.30
CA ARG A 259 -3.19 -3.65 4.08
C ARG A 259 -1.68 -3.36 3.94
N PRO A 260 -0.84 -3.85 4.88
CA PRO A 260 0.60 -3.62 4.83
C PRO A 260 1.27 -4.32 3.64
N ASP A 261 0.63 -5.34 3.06
CA ASP A 261 1.04 -6.00 1.82
C ASP A 261 1.04 -5.07 0.60
N ILE A 262 0.08 -4.15 0.51
CA ILE A 262 0.00 -3.17 -0.58
C ILE A 262 0.62 -1.83 -0.18
N PHE A 263 0.28 -1.33 1.00
CA PHE A 263 0.55 0.05 1.42
C PHE A 263 1.71 0.17 2.41
N GLY A 264 2.40 -0.93 2.76
CA GLY A 264 3.47 -0.92 3.76
C GLY A 264 4.60 0.06 3.48
N ALA A 265 4.90 0.33 2.20
CA ALA A 265 5.90 1.32 1.80
C ALA A 265 5.58 2.75 2.26
N PHE A 266 4.32 3.06 2.59
CA PHE A 266 3.92 4.35 3.14
C PHE A 266 4.32 4.55 4.61
N ALA A 267 4.63 3.48 5.35
CA ALA A 267 4.98 3.56 6.77
C ALA A 267 6.15 4.51 7.04
N LYS A 268 7.21 4.46 6.20
CA LYS A 268 8.38 5.34 6.35
C LYS A 268 8.05 6.84 6.20
N HIS A 269 7.02 7.18 5.42
CA HIS A 269 6.65 8.58 5.18
C HIS A 269 5.95 9.21 6.39
N LEU A 270 5.38 8.42 7.30
CA LEU A 270 4.79 8.92 8.55
C LEU A 270 5.82 9.62 9.44
N LEU A 271 7.09 9.19 9.40
CA LEU A 271 8.16 9.80 10.19
C LEU A 271 8.38 11.28 9.88
N GLY A 272 8.05 11.72 8.66
CA GLY A 272 8.14 13.14 8.29
C GLY A 272 7.23 14.05 9.13
N PHE A 273 6.24 13.49 9.82
CA PHE A 273 5.25 14.22 10.61
C PHE A 273 5.42 14.03 12.13
N VAL A 274 6.45 13.32 12.59
CA VAL A 274 6.62 13.03 14.03
C VAL A 274 7.16 14.22 14.83
N ALA A 275 7.83 15.16 14.14
CA ALA A 275 8.46 16.32 14.78
C ALA A 275 7.44 17.35 15.28
N GLU A 276 6.28 17.46 14.64
CA GLU A 276 5.24 18.42 14.99
C GLU A 276 4.40 17.93 16.19
N ASP A 277 4.22 18.77 17.22
CA ASP A 277 3.46 18.42 18.43
C ASP A 277 2.05 17.92 18.10
N SER A 278 1.39 18.56 17.12
CA SER A 278 0.00 18.28 16.74
C SER A 278 -0.23 16.93 16.06
N THR A 279 0.83 16.28 15.56
CA THR A 279 0.75 14.99 14.84
C THR A 279 1.62 13.91 15.46
N ARG A 280 2.53 14.25 16.38
CA ARG A 280 3.50 13.33 16.98
C ARG A 280 2.84 12.08 17.55
N VAL A 281 1.83 12.24 18.41
CA VAL A 281 1.18 11.10 19.06
C VAL A 281 0.43 10.23 18.05
N GLN A 282 -0.19 10.84 17.03
CA GLN A 282 -0.88 10.14 15.94
C GLN A 282 0.10 9.34 15.09
N VAL A 283 1.29 9.88 14.80
CA VAL A 283 2.33 9.18 14.04
C VAL A 283 2.84 7.97 14.82
N VAL A 284 3.16 8.15 16.11
CA VAL A 284 3.63 7.04 16.96
C VAL A 284 2.53 5.97 17.08
N TRP A 285 1.27 6.37 17.23
CA TRP A 285 0.13 5.46 17.21
C TRP A 285 0.02 4.70 15.86
N ALA A 286 0.10 5.41 14.74
CA ALA A 286 -0.02 4.82 13.41
C ALA A 286 1.07 3.76 13.16
N LEU A 287 2.32 4.08 13.53
CA LEU A 287 3.43 3.13 13.47
C LEU A 287 3.20 1.92 14.38
N ALA A 288 2.60 2.13 15.57
CA ALA A 288 2.27 1.03 16.47
C ALA A 288 1.19 0.12 15.87
N GLU A 289 0.17 0.66 15.20
CA GLU A 289 -0.83 -0.17 14.49
C GLU A 289 -0.25 -0.97 13.34
N ILE A 290 0.66 -0.37 12.56
CA ILE A 290 1.38 -1.08 11.49
C ILE A 290 2.24 -2.20 12.08
N ALA A 291 2.98 -1.90 13.15
CA ALA A 291 3.88 -2.83 13.80
C ALA A 291 3.16 -4.04 14.44
N ALA A 292 1.88 -3.90 14.82
CA ALA A 292 1.10 -5.02 15.35
C ALA A 292 0.94 -6.18 14.35
N LYS A 293 1.00 -5.88 13.05
CA LYS A 293 0.81 -6.85 11.96
C LYS A 293 2.11 -7.12 11.20
N ARG A 294 2.92 -6.08 11.00
CA ARG A 294 4.19 -6.11 10.27
C ARG A 294 5.23 -5.26 11.00
N PRO A 295 5.82 -5.78 12.11
CA PRO A 295 6.80 -5.05 12.90
C PRO A 295 8.06 -4.70 12.11
N ASP A 296 8.43 -5.53 11.13
CA ASP A 296 9.55 -5.33 10.21
C ASP A 296 9.47 -4.01 9.45
N LEU A 297 8.29 -3.61 8.98
CA LEU A 297 8.10 -2.35 8.23
C LEU A 297 8.48 -1.11 9.05
N VAL A 298 8.42 -1.20 10.38
CA VAL A 298 8.84 -0.11 11.28
C VAL A 298 10.30 -0.28 11.71
N ARG A 299 10.79 -1.52 11.91
CA ARG A 299 12.20 -1.76 12.23
C ARG A 299 13.16 -1.34 11.12
N GLU A 300 12.71 -1.37 9.87
CA GLU A 300 13.48 -0.86 8.71
C GLU A 300 13.54 0.67 8.64
N THR A 301 12.77 1.38 9.47
CA THR A 301 12.80 2.84 9.54
C THR A 301 13.83 3.34 10.56
N PRO A 302 14.24 4.63 10.51
CA PRO A 302 15.10 5.25 11.53
C PRO A 302 14.45 5.43 12.93
N PHE A 303 13.80 4.41 13.47
CA PHE A 303 12.96 4.49 14.68
C PHE A 303 13.74 4.84 15.96
N PHE A 304 15.05 4.61 16.00
CA PHE A 304 15.91 5.01 17.13
C PHE A 304 15.85 6.50 17.43
N SER A 305 15.60 7.34 16.43
CA SER A 305 15.44 8.79 16.61
C SER A 305 14.26 9.17 17.52
N MET A 306 13.30 8.25 17.70
CA MET A 306 12.12 8.45 18.53
C MET A 306 12.31 8.01 20.00
N PHE A 307 13.46 7.46 20.40
CA PHE A 307 13.70 6.98 21.78
C PHE A 307 13.56 8.08 22.82
N GLN A 308 13.90 9.32 22.47
CA GLN A 308 13.74 10.48 23.34
C GLN A 308 12.29 10.70 23.80
N PHE A 309 11.30 10.20 23.05
CA PHE A 309 9.89 10.35 23.40
C PHE A 309 9.46 9.53 24.61
N LEU A 310 10.27 8.57 25.08
CA LEU A 310 10.04 7.93 26.38
C LEU A 310 10.19 8.89 27.56
N ASN A 311 10.87 10.04 27.38
CA ASN A 311 11.03 11.08 28.41
C ASN A 311 10.22 12.35 28.09
N HIS A 312 9.25 12.27 27.17
CA HIS A 312 8.44 13.42 26.78
C HIS A 312 7.56 13.92 27.96
N PRO A 313 7.31 15.23 28.12
CA PRO A 313 6.47 15.74 29.21
C PRO A 313 5.03 15.21 29.19
N GLU A 314 4.48 14.93 28.01
CA GLU A 314 3.13 14.39 27.87
C GLU A 314 3.07 12.86 27.99
N ALA A 315 2.21 12.36 28.88
CA ALA A 315 1.99 10.92 29.12
C ALA A 315 1.53 10.16 27.87
N ALA A 316 0.69 10.78 27.04
CA ALA A 316 0.21 10.19 25.79
C ALA A 316 1.37 9.84 24.84
N VAL A 317 2.38 10.70 24.75
CA VAL A 317 3.57 10.47 23.91
C VAL A 317 4.44 9.36 24.50
N ARG A 318 4.71 9.38 25.82
CA ARG A 318 5.52 8.35 26.49
C ARG A 318 4.88 6.96 26.37
N GLY A 319 3.59 6.85 26.71
CA GLY A 319 2.86 5.59 26.68
C GLY A 319 2.69 5.02 25.27
N GLN A 320 2.41 5.86 24.26
CA GLN A 320 2.36 5.41 22.87
C GLN A 320 3.75 4.97 22.36
N MET A 321 4.82 5.66 22.76
CA MET A 321 6.17 5.26 22.41
C MET A 321 6.53 3.91 23.04
N ALA A 322 6.18 3.69 24.31
CA ALA A 322 6.35 2.40 24.96
C ALA A 322 5.60 1.29 24.21
N ARG A 323 4.33 1.52 23.85
CA ARG A 323 3.50 0.61 23.06
C ARG A 323 4.13 0.26 21.71
N LEU A 324 4.63 1.26 20.98
CA LEU A 324 5.33 1.07 19.71
C LEU A 324 6.56 0.16 19.87
N LEU A 325 7.44 0.48 20.83
CA LEU A 325 8.67 -0.28 21.09
C LEU A 325 8.39 -1.74 21.49
N GLY A 326 7.33 -1.96 22.26
CA GLY A 326 6.83 -3.29 22.57
C GLY A 326 6.41 -4.07 21.33
N ARG A 327 5.63 -3.45 20.43
CA ARG A 327 5.12 -4.09 19.21
C ARG A 327 6.23 -4.42 18.21
N ILE A 328 7.26 -3.57 18.10
CA ILE A 328 8.42 -3.89 17.28
C ILE A 328 9.43 -4.79 17.98
N SER A 329 9.22 -5.18 19.24
CA SER A 329 10.16 -5.97 20.06
C SER A 329 11.56 -5.34 20.16
N ALA A 330 11.62 -4.04 20.46
CA ALA A 330 12.86 -3.27 20.57
C ALA A 330 13.63 -3.63 21.85
N THR A 331 14.44 -4.69 21.78
CA THR A 331 15.28 -5.15 22.90
C THR A 331 16.24 -4.09 23.41
N GLU A 332 16.67 -3.18 22.54
CA GLU A 332 17.60 -2.08 22.82
C GLU A 332 16.98 -1.00 23.74
N ALA A 333 15.64 -0.97 23.84
CA ALA A 333 14.90 -0.02 24.66
C ALA A 333 14.49 -0.58 26.04
N THR A 334 14.85 -1.82 26.37
CA THR A 334 14.36 -2.51 27.58
C THR A 334 14.65 -1.72 28.85
N MET A 335 15.86 -1.16 29.00
CA MET A 335 16.23 -0.40 30.19
C MET A 335 15.43 0.89 30.33
N GLN A 336 15.21 1.59 29.23
CA GLN A 336 14.43 2.82 29.18
C GLN A 336 12.96 2.54 29.51
N LEU A 337 12.41 1.43 29.00
CA LEU A 337 11.05 0.98 29.33
C LEU A 337 10.89 0.61 30.81
N MET A 338 11.90 -0.03 31.41
CA MET A 338 11.88 -0.34 32.86
C MET A 338 11.84 0.93 33.72
N GLY A 339 12.46 2.03 33.27
CA GLY A 339 12.40 3.32 33.95
C GLY A 339 10.99 3.93 34.05
N LEU A 340 10.02 3.43 33.28
CA LEU A 340 8.63 3.90 33.28
C LEU A 340 7.71 3.10 34.21
N HIS A 341 8.21 2.16 35.01
CA HIS A 341 7.37 1.25 35.79
C HIS A 341 6.47 1.93 36.85
N ASP A 342 6.86 3.12 37.32
CA ASP A 342 6.11 3.90 38.33
C ASP A 342 5.36 5.10 37.72
N ASP A 343 5.44 5.27 36.40
CA ASP A 343 4.75 6.35 35.67
C ASP A 343 3.26 6.02 35.53
N ASN A 344 2.48 6.41 36.54
CA ASN A 344 1.04 6.16 36.61
C ASN A 344 0.21 7.25 35.92
N ASP A 345 0.83 8.16 35.16
CA ASP A 345 0.09 9.15 34.40
C ASP A 345 -0.84 8.46 33.39
N GLU A 346 -2.09 8.92 33.34
CA GLU A 346 -3.12 8.35 32.48
C GLU A 346 -2.96 8.82 31.03
N LEU A 347 -3.27 7.91 30.10
CA LEU A 347 -3.42 8.23 28.69
C LEU A 347 -4.58 7.44 28.07
N ILE A 348 -5.06 7.95 26.94
CA ILE A 348 -6.01 7.27 26.08
C ILE A 348 -5.24 6.71 24.88
N ILE A 349 -5.39 5.41 24.63
CA ILE A 349 -4.98 4.78 23.38
C ILE A 349 -6.21 4.40 22.57
N TRP A 350 -6.09 4.41 21.26
CA TRP A 350 -7.18 4.01 20.37
C TRP A 350 -6.93 2.62 19.83
N GLU A 351 -7.84 1.69 20.11
CA GLU A 351 -7.77 0.32 19.62
C GLU A 351 -9.04 0.00 18.86
N GLN A 352 -8.90 -0.34 17.59
CA GLN A 352 -10.04 -0.64 16.70
C GLN A 352 -11.13 0.45 16.69
N GLY A 353 -10.72 1.72 16.75
CA GLY A 353 -11.63 2.88 16.76
C GLY A 353 -12.27 3.18 18.12
N VAL A 354 -11.92 2.43 19.19
CA VAL A 354 -12.46 2.61 20.53
C VAL A 354 -11.39 3.19 21.45
N PRO A 355 -11.73 4.19 22.31
CA PRO A 355 -10.79 4.71 23.29
C PRO A 355 -10.62 3.72 24.44
N VAL A 356 -9.37 3.47 24.83
CA VAL A 356 -8.99 2.62 25.95
C VAL A 356 -8.14 3.45 26.90
N GLN A 357 -8.62 3.61 28.14
CA GLN A 357 -7.86 4.26 29.21
C GLN A 357 -6.81 3.29 29.76
N THR A 358 -5.60 3.79 29.98
CA THR A 358 -4.43 3.02 30.43
C THR A 358 -3.45 3.99 31.12
N THR A 359 -2.38 3.48 31.71
CA THR A 359 -1.25 4.28 32.20
C THR A 359 0.03 4.05 31.39
N VAL A 360 1.01 4.95 31.54
CA VAL A 360 2.35 4.78 30.93
C VAL A 360 3.02 3.51 31.45
N ALA A 361 2.97 3.26 32.76
CA ALA A 361 3.49 2.06 33.40
C ALA A 361 2.88 0.77 32.86
N GLU A 362 1.57 0.76 32.58
CA GLU A 362 0.91 -0.40 31.98
C GLU A 362 1.39 -0.66 30.56
N GLN A 363 1.52 0.39 29.72
CA GLN A 363 2.06 0.24 28.36
C GLN A 363 3.53 -0.20 28.36
N ALA A 364 4.35 0.33 29.28
CA ALA A 364 5.74 -0.10 29.45
C ALA A 364 5.83 -1.58 29.87
N SER A 365 4.99 -2.01 30.82
CA SER A 365 4.93 -3.41 31.26
C SER A 365 4.52 -4.36 30.12
N ARG A 366 3.48 -4.00 29.35
CA ARG A 366 3.07 -4.74 28.14
C ARG A 366 4.20 -4.80 27.11
N ALA A 367 4.94 -3.70 26.92
CA ALA A 367 6.05 -3.64 26.00
C ALA A 367 7.20 -4.58 26.40
N ILE A 368 7.58 -4.59 27.68
CA ILE A 368 8.61 -5.50 28.22
C ILE A 368 8.17 -6.96 28.04
N ASN A 369 6.91 -7.28 28.35
CA ASN A 369 6.37 -8.63 28.17
C ASN A 369 6.42 -9.09 26.71
N ASN A 370 6.09 -8.20 25.76
CA ASN A 370 6.20 -8.52 24.32
C ASN A 370 7.65 -8.79 23.90
N ILE A 371 8.59 -7.96 24.38
CA ILE A 371 10.03 -8.11 24.09
C ILE A 371 10.55 -9.44 24.66
N GLN A 372 10.17 -9.79 25.88
CA GLN A 372 10.60 -11.03 26.54
C GLN A 372 9.93 -12.27 25.95
N GLY A 373 8.63 -12.20 25.65
CA GLY A 373 7.87 -13.29 25.04
C GLY A 373 8.38 -13.67 23.64
N ASN A 374 8.87 -12.69 22.87
CA ASN A 374 9.49 -12.93 21.56
C ASN A 374 10.95 -13.39 21.64
N LYS A 375 11.63 -13.29 22.79
CA LYS A 375 12.95 -13.94 22.99
C LYS A 375 12.84 -15.44 23.27
N ALA A 376 11.67 -15.91 23.70
CA ALA A 376 11.42 -17.30 24.09
C ALA A 376 10.84 -18.17 22.96
N LYS A 377 10.44 -17.56 21.85
CA LYS A 377 10.11 -18.22 20.58
C LYS A 377 11.32 -18.19 19.68
#